data_AF-A0A2B8BNM9-F1
#
_entry.id   AF-A0A2B8BNM9-F1
#
_cell.length_a   1.000
_cell.length_b   1.000
_cell.length_c   1.000
_cell.angle_alpha   90.00
_cell.angle_beta   90.00
_cell.angle_gamma   90.00
#
_symmetry.space_group_name_H-M   'P 1'
#
loop_
_entity.id
_entity.type
_entity.pdbx_description
1 polymer ?
#
loop_
_entity_poly.entity_id
_entity_poly.type
_entity_poly.pdbx_seq_one_letter_code
_entity_poly.pdbx_strand_id
1 'polypeptide(L)'
;MRKPLSAILLSILVFQTLPAHAQGIPVIDVSAIAQMITQVANQMEQISNQVQMIENQARTLQMLGGGSFGELNGNLSQQVGQLNAVMSRVQGIGYQLGGIEQEFNQLFPPGTNWQSVPTEDVAPYYQRWSSQLQDASRTAMDSQGVVRNVQRNVSAAQGILADARSSDGEVRQLQATNEMLALLATQLGDMTMTMATTGRVTASAAAAAQTRSDAQTELLRRFTAPATVPTGDGKAF
;
A
#
# COMPACT_ATOMS: atom_id res chain seq x y z
N MET A 1 -37.85 -16.94 -19.96
CA MET A 1 -37.93 -15.46 -20.02
C MET A 1 -38.63 -15.03 -18.73
N ARG A 2 -38.11 -14.25 -17.76
CA ARG A 2 -37.11 -13.16 -17.69
C ARG A 2 -36.44 -13.18 -16.30
N LYS A 3 -35.25 -12.56 -16.22
CA LYS A 3 -34.26 -12.56 -15.12
C LYS A 3 -34.71 -11.76 -13.86
N PRO A 4 -34.22 -12.07 -12.65
CA PRO A 4 -34.31 -11.15 -11.51
C PRO A 4 -33.20 -10.08 -11.57
N LEU A 5 -33.58 -8.83 -11.31
CA LEU A 5 -32.72 -7.67 -11.16
C LEU A 5 -32.08 -7.69 -9.76
N SER A 6 -30.78 -7.96 -9.67
CA SER A 6 -30.00 -7.68 -8.47
C SER A 6 -29.55 -6.22 -8.48
N ALA A 7 -30.16 -5.41 -7.63
CA ALA A 7 -29.70 -4.07 -7.33
C ALA A 7 -28.39 -4.16 -6.51
N ILE A 8 -27.28 -3.77 -7.13
CA ILE A 8 -25.99 -3.59 -6.45
C ILE A 8 -26.08 -2.26 -5.71
N LEU A 9 -26.21 -2.33 -4.38
CA LEU A 9 -26.12 -1.17 -3.49
C LEU A 9 -24.68 -0.64 -3.52
N LEU A 10 -24.50 0.49 -4.20
CA LEU A 10 -23.28 1.27 -4.22
C LEU A 10 -23.16 2.02 -2.89
N SER A 11 -22.38 1.47 -1.96
CA SER A 11 -22.06 2.15 -0.70
C SER A 11 -21.10 3.31 -0.98
N ILE A 12 -21.63 4.51 -1.18
CA ILE A 12 -20.88 5.76 -1.21
C ILE A 12 -20.36 6.00 0.22
N LEU A 13 -19.05 5.86 0.41
CA LEU A 13 -18.38 6.24 1.65
C LEU A 13 -18.33 7.78 1.72
N VAL A 14 -19.34 8.38 2.34
CA VAL A 14 -19.35 9.82 2.65
C VAL A 14 -18.35 10.07 3.77
N PHE A 15 -17.20 10.65 3.43
CA PHE A 15 -16.31 11.24 4.42
C PHE A 15 -16.98 12.48 5.01
N GLN A 16 -17.61 12.30 6.18
CA GLN A 16 -18.08 13.39 7.01
C GLN A 16 -16.86 14.17 7.52
N THR A 17 -16.68 15.40 7.05
CA THR A 17 -15.73 16.35 7.67
C THR A 17 -16.30 16.74 9.03
N LEU A 18 -15.74 16.20 10.11
CA LEU A 18 -16.15 16.57 11.48
C LEU A 18 -15.76 18.03 11.78
N PRO A 19 -16.62 18.78 12.49
CA PRO A 19 -16.38 20.18 12.82
C PRO A 19 -15.19 20.31 13.77
N ALA A 20 -14.37 21.30 13.47
CA ALA A 20 -13.17 21.67 14.20
C ALA A 20 -13.51 22.27 15.57
N HIS A 21 -13.53 21.48 16.64
CA HIS A 21 -13.32 21.95 18.03
C HIS A 21 -12.84 20.79 18.93
N ALA A 22 -11.59 20.35 18.73
CA ALA A 22 -10.78 19.64 19.73
C ALA A 22 -9.33 19.68 19.24
N GLN A 23 -8.40 20.10 20.10
CA GLN A 23 -6.95 20.08 19.85
C GLN A 23 -6.40 18.64 19.92
N GLY A 24 -6.97 17.72 19.14
CA GLY A 24 -6.51 16.35 18.97
C GLY A 24 -5.79 16.22 17.64
N ILE A 25 -4.50 15.94 17.66
CA ILE A 25 -3.76 15.53 16.45
C ILE A 25 -4.50 14.31 15.88
N PRO A 26 -4.85 14.27 14.58
CA PRO A 26 -5.52 13.12 13.97
C PRO A 26 -4.79 11.83 14.36
N VAL A 27 -5.53 10.90 14.98
CA VAL A 27 -5.02 9.59 15.33
C VAL A 27 -5.01 8.79 14.04
N ILE A 28 -3.83 8.50 13.53
CA ILE A 28 -3.68 7.68 12.34
C ILE A 28 -3.72 6.24 12.82
N ASP A 29 -4.74 5.51 12.38
CA ASP A 29 -5.01 4.14 12.78
C ASP A 29 -4.09 3.18 12.02
N VAL A 30 -3.00 2.78 12.68
CA VAL A 30 -2.01 1.86 12.13
C VAL A 30 -2.62 0.50 11.82
N SER A 31 -3.63 0.06 12.58
CA SER A 31 -4.33 -1.21 12.35
C SER A 31 -5.11 -1.19 11.04
N ALA A 32 -5.78 -0.07 10.73
CA ALA A 32 -6.48 0.12 9.46
C ALA A 32 -5.51 0.11 8.26
N ILE A 33 -4.31 0.70 8.42
CA ILE A 33 -3.27 0.65 7.39
C ILE A 33 -2.77 -0.79 7.21
N ALA A 34 -2.50 -1.53 8.29
CA ALA A 34 -2.05 -2.92 8.24
C ALA A 34 -3.09 -3.84 7.57
N GLN A 35 -4.38 -3.61 7.82
CA GLN A 35 -5.47 -4.31 7.13
C GLN A 35 -5.48 -4.00 5.62
N MET A 36 -5.32 -2.73 5.23
CA MET A 36 -5.23 -2.34 3.81
C MET A 36 -4.03 -3.00 3.13
N ILE A 37 -2.87 -3.04 3.80
CA ILE A 37 -1.66 -3.73 3.32
C ILE A 37 -1.92 -5.23 3.12
N THR A 38 -2.62 -5.86 4.06
CA THR A 38 -2.99 -7.28 3.96
C THR A 38 -3.93 -7.54 2.78
N GLN A 39 -4.92 -6.68 2.56
CA GLN A 39 -5.79 -6.75 1.40
C GLN A 39 -5.01 -6.63 0.09
N VAL A 40 -4.06 -5.70 0.02
CA VAL A 40 -3.16 -5.53 -1.14
C VAL A 40 -2.31 -6.79 -1.35
N ALA A 41 -1.76 -7.39 -0.30
CA ALA A 41 -0.97 -8.62 -0.40
C ALA A 41 -1.81 -9.80 -0.93
N ASN A 42 -3.04 -9.96 -0.43
CA ASN A 42 -3.94 -11.01 -0.90
C ASN A 42 -4.34 -10.79 -2.37
N GLN A 43 -4.57 -9.53 -2.78
CA GLN A 43 -4.86 -9.20 -4.18
C GLN A 43 -3.67 -9.52 -5.08
N MET A 44 -2.43 -9.23 -4.63
CA MET A 44 -1.20 -9.60 -5.34
C MET A 44 -1.07 -11.10 -5.55
N GLU A 45 -1.36 -11.88 -4.51
CA GLU A 45 -1.31 -13.33 -4.58
C GLU A 45 -2.30 -13.86 -5.63
N GLN A 46 -3.54 -13.35 -5.62
CA GLN A 46 -4.55 -13.71 -6.61
C GLN A 46 -4.09 -13.35 -8.04
N ILE A 47 -3.53 -12.15 -8.24
CA ILE A 47 -2.98 -11.71 -9.53
C ILE A 47 -1.80 -12.61 -9.94
N SER A 48 -0.88 -12.94 -9.04
CA SER A 48 0.24 -13.84 -9.31
C SER A 48 -0.24 -15.21 -9.79
N ASN A 49 -1.26 -15.77 -9.14
CA ASN A 49 -1.87 -17.02 -9.53
C ASN A 49 -2.55 -16.93 -10.91
N GLN A 50 -3.23 -15.82 -11.21
CA GLN A 50 -3.83 -15.59 -12.53
C GLN A 50 -2.76 -15.50 -13.63
N VAL A 51 -1.65 -14.79 -13.39
CA VAL A 51 -0.54 -14.70 -14.34
C VAL A 51 0.06 -16.09 -14.58
N GLN A 52 0.26 -16.91 -13.55
CA GLN A 52 0.72 -18.29 -13.70
C GLN A 52 -0.25 -19.15 -14.52
N MET A 53 -1.57 -19.00 -14.32
CA MET A 53 -2.56 -19.70 -15.15
C MET A 53 -2.45 -19.29 -16.62
N ILE A 54 -2.30 -18.00 -16.90
CA ILE A 54 -2.13 -17.47 -18.27
C ILE A 54 -0.79 -17.96 -18.85
N GLU A 55 0.28 -18.02 -18.06
CA GLU A 55 1.57 -18.57 -18.46
C GLU A 55 1.45 -20.04 -18.89
N ASN A 56 0.76 -20.87 -18.11
CA ASN A 56 0.50 -22.26 -18.45
C ASN A 56 -0.31 -22.42 -19.75
N GLN A 57 -1.28 -21.53 -19.98
CA GLN A 57 -2.04 -21.49 -21.25
C GLN A 57 -1.14 -21.08 -22.41
N ALA A 58 -0.28 -20.07 -22.24
CA ALA A 58 0.67 -19.62 -23.25
C ALA A 58 1.65 -20.74 -23.62
N ARG A 59 2.12 -21.55 -22.65
CA ARG A 59 2.97 -22.74 -22.92
C ARG A 59 2.22 -23.80 -23.73
N THR A 60 0.96 -24.06 -23.41
CA THR A 60 0.12 -24.98 -24.19
C THR A 60 -0.02 -24.49 -25.64
N LEU A 61 -0.27 -23.20 -25.83
CA LEU A 61 -0.36 -22.58 -27.16
C LEU A 61 0.97 -22.62 -27.92
N GLN A 62 2.11 -22.44 -27.26
CA GLN A 62 3.43 -22.63 -27.88
C GLN A 62 3.62 -24.04 -28.44
N MET A 63 3.21 -25.07 -27.70
CA MET A 63 3.32 -26.46 -28.12
C MET A 63 2.43 -26.78 -29.33
N LEU A 64 1.31 -26.07 -29.48
CA LEU A 64 0.33 -26.28 -30.55
C LEU A 64 0.60 -25.44 -31.81
N GLY A 65 1.03 -24.19 -31.67
CA GLY A 65 1.03 -23.18 -32.74
C GLY A 65 2.39 -22.64 -33.21
N GLY A 66 3.52 -23.09 -32.66
CA GLY A 66 4.86 -22.65 -33.08
C GLY A 66 5.29 -21.27 -32.56
N GLY A 67 6.53 -20.86 -32.90
CA GLY A 67 7.40 -19.94 -32.15
C GLY A 67 6.93 -18.51 -31.79
N SER A 68 5.79 -18.02 -32.32
CA SER A 68 5.27 -16.67 -32.04
C SER A 68 4.88 -16.45 -30.58
N PHE A 69 4.58 -17.52 -29.84
CA PHE A 69 4.21 -17.43 -28.42
C PHE A 69 5.43 -17.50 -27.47
N GLY A 70 6.64 -17.72 -27.99
CA GLY A 70 7.89 -17.78 -27.22
C GLY A 70 8.09 -16.57 -26.30
N GLU A 71 7.94 -15.39 -26.89
CA GLU A 71 8.06 -14.09 -26.22
C GLU A 71 6.97 -13.86 -25.15
N LEU A 72 5.74 -14.31 -25.43
CA LEU A 72 4.63 -14.23 -24.48
C LEU A 72 4.94 -14.96 -23.16
N ASN A 73 5.46 -16.20 -23.23
CA ASN A 73 5.79 -16.97 -22.04
C ASN A 73 6.91 -16.33 -21.22
N GLY A 74 7.99 -15.87 -21.87
CA GLY A 74 9.08 -15.20 -21.17
C GLY A 74 8.61 -13.94 -20.42
N ASN A 75 7.77 -13.13 -21.06
CA ASN A 75 7.18 -11.94 -20.45
C ASN A 75 6.30 -12.28 -19.24
N LEU A 76 5.48 -13.32 -19.32
CA LEU A 76 4.60 -13.73 -18.21
C LEU A 76 5.40 -14.30 -17.02
N SER A 77 6.38 -15.18 -17.27
CA SER A 77 7.23 -15.71 -16.18
C SER A 77 7.95 -14.58 -15.43
N GLN A 78 8.45 -13.57 -16.16
CA GLN A 78 9.09 -12.41 -15.56
C GLN A 78 8.11 -11.59 -14.70
N GLN A 79 6.85 -11.45 -15.14
CA GLN A 79 5.82 -10.75 -14.38
C GLN A 79 5.48 -11.47 -13.07
N VAL A 80 5.39 -12.80 -13.07
CA VAL A 80 5.19 -13.60 -11.84
C VAL A 80 6.31 -13.31 -10.84
N GLY A 81 7.56 -13.35 -11.29
CA GLY A 81 8.72 -13.04 -10.44
C GLY A 81 8.66 -11.63 -9.84
N GLN A 82 8.30 -10.63 -10.65
CA GLN A 82 8.15 -9.24 -10.22
C GLN A 82 7.04 -9.08 -9.17
N LEU A 83 5.87 -9.69 -9.40
CA LEU A 83 4.74 -9.64 -8.46
C LEU A 83 5.08 -10.33 -7.13
N ASN A 84 5.73 -11.49 -7.17
CA ASN A 84 6.15 -12.19 -5.95
C ASN A 84 7.16 -11.37 -5.12
N ALA A 85 8.10 -10.68 -5.78
CA ALA A 85 9.05 -9.79 -5.10
C ALA A 85 8.35 -8.56 -4.49
N VAL A 86 7.31 -8.04 -5.13
CA VAL A 86 6.48 -6.97 -4.57
C VAL A 86 5.66 -7.48 -3.38
N MET A 87 5.04 -8.64 -3.50
CA MET A 87 4.24 -9.26 -2.44
C MET A 87 5.05 -9.45 -1.15
N SER A 88 6.29 -9.97 -1.26
CA SER A 88 7.19 -10.12 -0.11
C SER A 88 7.49 -8.78 0.58
N ARG A 89 7.71 -7.72 -0.19
CA ARG A 89 7.93 -6.36 0.34
C ARG A 89 6.69 -5.81 1.05
N VAL A 90 5.51 -5.99 0.46
CA VAL A 90 4.24 -5.53 1.05
C VAL A 90 3.90 -6.29 2.33
N GLN A 91 4.12 -7.61 2.37
CA GLN A 91 3.98 -8.39 3.61
C GLN A 91 4.94 -7.86 4.70
N GLY A 92 6.18 -7.52 4.33
CA GLY A 92 7.14 -6.88 5.23
C GLY A 92 6.61 -5.58 5.86
N ILE A 93 5.95 -4.73 5.08
CA ILE A 93 5.27 -3.54 5.60
C ILE A 93 4.21 -3.94 6.64
N GLY A 94 3.39 -4.94 6.33
CA GLY A 94 2.33 -5.41 7.24
C GLY A 94 2.88 -5.84 8.61
N TYR A 95 3.99 -6.59 8.62
CA TYR A 95 4.67 -6.97 9.85
C TYR A 95 5.22 -5.77 10.62
N GLN A 96 5.86 -4.82 9.93
CA GLN A 96 6.38 -3.59 10.54
C GLN A 96 5.27 -2.78 11.20
N LEU A 97 4.14 -2.59 10.50
CA LEU A 97 2.99 -1.86 11.02
C LEU A 97 2.33 -2.56 12.21
N GLY A 98 2.23 -3.89 12.19
CA GLY A 98 1.76 -4.66 13.34
C GLY A 98 2.66 -4.49 14.57
N GLY A 99 3.97 -4.38 14.37
CA GLY A 99 4.92 -4.06 15.44
C GLY A 99 4.69 -2.65 16.02
N ILE A 100 4.50 -1.65 15.16
CA ILE A 100 4.16 -0.28 15.60
C ILE A 100 2.88 -0.29 16.44
N GLU A 101 1.84 -0.99 15.99
CA GLU A 101 0.56 -1.10 16.72
C GLU A 101 0.74 -1.73 18.10
N GLN A 102 1.51 -2.83 18.20
CA GLN A 102 1.78 -3.49 19.48
C GLN A 102 2.55 -2.60 20.44
N GLU A 103 3.56 -1.89 19.96
CA GLU A 103 4.34 -0.95 20.78
C GLU A 103 3.49 0.23 21.23
N PHE A 104 2.65 0.76 20.34
CA PHE A 104 1.73 1.84 20.66
C PHE A 104 0.75 1.42 21.76
N ASN A 105 0.14 0.24 21.65
CA ASN A 105 -0.79 -0.28 22.66
C ASN A 105 -0.13 -0.57 24.01
N GLN A 106 1.17 -0.93 24.02
CA GLN A 106 1.94 -1.12 25.25
C GLN A 106 2.28 0.21 25.93
N LEU A 107 2.67 1.22 25.16
CA LEU A 107 2.98 2.56 25.68
C LEU A 107 1.72 3.33 26.10
N PHE A 108 0.60 3.08 25.42
CA PHE A 108 -0.67 3.75 25.65
C PHE A 108 -1.81 2.75 25.83
N PRO A 109 -1.88 2.05 26.98
CA PRO A 109 -2.99 1.15 27.26
C PRO A 109 -4.34 1.88 27.22
N PRO A 110 -5.43 1.22 26.77
CA PRO A 110 -6.77 1.81 26.80
C PRO A 110 -7.14 2.31 28.21
N GLY A 111 -7.57 3.57 28.32
CA GLY A 111 -7.96 4.19 29.60
C GLY A 111 -6.83 4.92 30.34
N THR A 112 -5.62 4.98 29.77
CA THR A 112 -4.52 5.76 30.34
C THR A 112 -4.75 7.26 30.15
N ASN A 113 -4.48 8.07 31.18
CA ASN A 113 -4.43 9.52 31.01
C ASN A 113 -3.14 9.89 30.25
N TRP A 114 -3.27 10.17 28.96
CA TRP A 114 -2.19 10.52 28.03
C TRP A 114 -1.30 11.66 28.52
N GLN A 115 -1.81 12.54 29.38
CA GLN A 115 -1.09 13.68 29.94
C GLN A 115 -0.09 13.30 31.03
N SER A 116 -0.13 12.08 31.57
CA SER A 116 0.75 11.63 32.65
C SER A 116 1.94 10.77 32.19
N VAL A 117 2.09 10.49 30.89
CA VAL A 117 3.22 9.72 30.36
C VAL A 117 4.43 10.65 30.15
N PRO A 118 5.60 10.36 30.76
CA PRO A 118 6.80 11.18 30.60
C PRO A 118 7.21 11.29 29.12
N THR A 119 7.48 12.51 28.69
CA THR A 119 7.70 12.84 27.28
C THR A 119 9.00 12.24 26.72
N GLU A 120 9.99 12.07 27.59
CA GLU A 120 11.32 11.51 27.32
C GLU A 120 11.29 10.01 26.99
N ASP A 121 10.33 9.27 27.52
CA ASP A 121 10.21 7.82 27.28
C ASP A 121 9.60 7.49 25.90
N VAL A 122 8.95 8.45 25.24
CA VAL A 122 8.14 8.23 24.03
C VAL A 122 8.72 8.82 22.75
N ALA A 123 9.57 9.85 22.85
CA ALA A 123 10.16 10.50 21.68
C ALA A 123 10.96 9.56 20.76
N PRO A 124 11.79 8.61 21.26
CA PRO A 124 12.52 7.67 20.42
C PRO A 124 11.59 6.73 19.62
N TYR A 125 10.44 6.36 20.20
CA TYR A 125 9.45 5.52 19.53
C TYR A 125 8.82 6.26 18.36
N TYR A 126 8.41 7.53 18.53
CA TYR A 126 7.84 8.32 17.44
C TYR A 126 8.82 8.54 16.29
N GLN A 127 10.11 8.77 16.58
CA GLN A 127 11.14 8.90 15.54
C GLN A 127 11.29 7.60 14.76
N ARG A 128 11.37 6.46 15.46
CA ARG A 128 11.49 5.14 14.81
C ARG A 128 10.24 4.80 13.98
N TRP A 129 9.05 5.02 14.53
CA TRP A 129 7.79 4.80 13.80
C TRP A 129 7.70 5.68 12.57
N SER A 130 8.12 6.96 12.66
CA SER A 130 8.19 7.83 11.47
C SER A 130 9.07 7.23 10.39
N SER A 131 10.28 6.77 10.73
CA SER A 131 11.18 6.13 9.77
C SER A 131 10.56 4.89 9.12
N GLN A 132 9.94 4.01 9.91
CA GLN A 132 9.28 2.80 9.40
C GLN A 132 8.10 3.14 8.47
N LEU A 133 7.33 4.17 8.80
CA LEU A 133 6.21 4.64 7.98
C LEU A 133 6.67 5.31 6.68
N GLN A 134 7.82 6.01 6.69
CA GLN A 134 8.45 6.54 5.48
C GLN A 134 8.93 5.41 4.57
N ASP A 135 9.57 4.38 5.12
CA ASP A 135 10.01 3.21 4.37
C ASP A 135 8.82 2.43 3.78
N ALA A 136 7.72 2.29 4.55
CA ALA A 136 6.48 1.71 4.06
C ALA A 136 5.90 2.52 2.89
N SER A 137 5.89 3.85 3.00
CA SER A 137 5.44 4.73 1.91
C SER A 137 6.29 4.57 0.65
N ARG A 138 7.62 4.61 0.80
CA ARG A 138 8.55 4.41 -0.33
C ARG A 138 8.35 3.04 -0.97
N THR A 139 8.24 2.00 -0.17
CA THR A 139 8.01 0.63 -0.66
C THR A 139 6.69 0.52 -1.42
N ALA A 140 5.61 1.16 -0.94
CA ALA A 140 4.34 1.21 -1.64
C ALA A 140 4.45 1.96 -2.99
N MET A 141 5.24 3.04 -3.07
CA MET A 141 5.49 3.78 -4.31
C MET A 141 6.34 2.99 -5.31
N ASP A 142 7.42 2.35 -4.86
CA ASP A 142 8.27 1.52 -5.72
C ASP A 142 7.49 0.34 -6.31
N SER A 143 6.61 -0.24 -5.48
CA SER A 143 5.74 -1.33 -5.89
C SER A 143 4.73 -0.91 -6.97
N GLN A 144 4.22 0.34 -6.95
CA GLN A 144 3.42 0.87 -8.06
C GLN A 144 4.22 0.95 -9.37
N GLY A 145 5.51 1.25 -9.30
CA GLY A 145 6.39 1.23 -10.47
C GLY A 145 6.46 -0.16 -11.10
N VAL A 146 6.59 -1.20 -10.27
CA VAL A 146 6.62 -2.59 -10.70
C VAL A 146 5.26 -3.04 -11.27
N VAL A 147 4.16 -2.75 -10.58
CA VAL A 147 2.81 -3.13 -11.06
C VAL A 147 2.49 -2.46 -12.39
N ARG A 148 2.89 -1.20 -12.60
CA ARG A 148 2.77 -0.53 -13.91
C ARG A 148 3.63 -1.17 -15.00
N ASN A 149 4.81 -1.68 -14.65
CA ASN A 149 5.63 -2.45 -15.59
C ASN A 149 4.91 -3.73 -16.01
N VAL A 150 4.39 -4.48 -15.03
CA VAL A 150 3.57 -5.68 -15.28
C VAL A 150 2.38 -5.34 -16.18
N GLN A 151 1.65 -4.25 -15.90
CA GLN A 151 0.52 -3.81 -16.71
C GLN A 151 0.91 -3.55 -18.18
N ARG A 152 2.04 -2.87 -18.43
CA ARG A 152 2.53 -2.67 -19.81
C ARG A 152 2.82 -3.99 -20.52
N ASN A 153 3.42 -4.95 -19.81
CA ASN A 153 3.75 -6.25 -20.39
C ASN A 153 2.50 -7.11 -20.63
N VAL A 154 1.47 -6.99 -19.79
CA VAL A 154 0.14 -7.59 -20.04
C VAL A 154 -0.50 -7.00 -21.30
N SER A 155 -0.42 -5.68 -21.50
CA SER A 155 -0.90 -5.06 -22.74
C SER A 155 -0.11 -5.50 -23.98
N ALA A 156 1.21 -5.66 -23.87
CA ALA A 156 2.03 -6.21 -24.96
C ALA A 156 1.63 -7.66 -25.28
N ALA A 157 1.38 -8.48 -24.25
CA ALA A 157 0.88 -9.84 -24.39
C ALA A 157 -0.47 -9.90 -25.15
N GLN A 158 -1.39 -8.97 -24.87
CA GLN A 158 -2.65 -8.87 -25.62
C GLN A 158 -2.42 -8.55 -27.11
N GLY A 159 -1.46 -7.67 -27.42
CA GLY A 159 -1.08 -7.35 -28.80
C GLY A 159 -0.56 -8.57 -29.56
N ILE A 160 0.37 -9.33 -28.95
CA ILE A 160 0.89 -10.59 -29.51
C ILE A 160 -0.26 -11.57 -29.80
N LEU A 161 -1.23 -11.66 -28.87
CA LEU A 161 -2.36 -12.56 -29.00
C LEU A 161 -3.35 -12.14 -30.10
N ALA A 162 -3.51 -10.83 -30.32
CA ALA A 162 -4.36 -10.29 -31.37
C ALA A 162 -3.76 -10.48 -32.78
N ASP A 163 -2.43 -10.44 -32.89
CA ASP A 163 -1.71 -10.63 -34.16
C ASP A 163 -1.58 -12.11 -34.58
N ALA A 164 -1.80 -13.04 -33.63
CA ALA A 164 -1.70 -14.47 -33.89
C ALA A 164 -2.81 -14.95 -34.84
N ARG A 165 -2.43 -15.49 -36.02
CA ARG A 165 -3.34 -16.19 -36.94
C ARG A 165 -3.51 -17.65 -36.46
N SER A 166 -4.75 -18.10 -36.22
CA SER A 166 -5.00 -19.40 -35.60
C SER A 166 -6.02 -20.26 -36.36
N SER A 167 -5.88 -21.58 -36.26
CA SER A 167 -6.88 -22.55 -36.73
C SER A 167 -8.12 -22.55 -35.81
N ASP A 168 -9.31 -22.93 -36.30
CA ASP A 168 -10.61 -22.73 -35.61
C ASP A 168 -10.66 -23.20 -34.13
N GLY A 169 -9.89 -24.23 -33.76
CA GLY A 169 -9.81 -24.73 -32.38
C GLY A 169 -8.97 -23.85 -31.44
N GLU A 170 -7.91 -23.25 -31.97
CA GLU A 170 -7.00 -22.36 -31.24
C GLU A 170 -7.64 -20.99 -31.01
N VAL A 171 -8.50 -20.51 -31.92
CA VAL A 171 -9.21 -19.22 -31.82
C VAL A 171 -9.95 -19.08 -30.48
N ARG A 172 -10.68 -20.12 -30.05
CA ARG A 172 -11.47 -20.06 -28.80
C ARG A 172 -10.58 -19.98 -27.55
N GLN A 173 -9.47 -20.72 -27.54
CA GLN A 173 -8.50 -20.67 -26.44
C GLN A 173 -7.82 -19.29 -26.40
N LEU A 174 -7.43 -18.75 -27.55
CA LEU A 174 -6.85 -17.42 -27.66
C LEU A 174 -7.82 -16.33 -27.19
N GLN A 175 -9.10 -16.43 -27.53
CA GLN A 175 -10.13 -15.50 -27.05
C GLN A 175 -10.26 -15.54 -25.52
N ALA A 176 -10.35 -16.74 -24.93
CA ALA A 176 -10.42 -16.89 -23.48
C ALA A 176 -9.16 -16.34 -22.78
N THR A 177 -7.97 -16.60 -23.33
CA THR A 177 -6.72 -16.02 -22.82
C THR A 177 -6.69 -14.49 -22.94
N ASN A 178 -7.22 -13.92 -24.03
CA ASN A 178 -7.33 -12.48 -24.21
C ASN A 178 -8.27 -11.83 -23.19
N GLU A 179 -9.41 -12.47 -22.91
CA GLU A 179 -10.36 -12.05 -21.88
C GLU A 179 -9.73 -12.07 -20.48
N MET A 180 -8.98 -13.12 -20.16
CA MET A 180 -8.24 -13.22 -18.90
C MET A 180 -7.16 -12.14 -18.78
N LEU A 181 -6.42 -11.85 -19.85
CA LEU A 181 -5.46 -10.75 -19.87
C LEU A 181 -6.13 -9.38 -19.68
N ALA A 182 -7.32 -9.17 -20.26
CA ALA A 182 -8.08 -7.92 -20.09
C ALA A 182 -8.56 -7.76 -18.65
N LEU A 183 -9.06 -8.83 -18.04
CA LEU A 183 -9.45 -8.85 -16.63
C LEU A 183 -8.24 -8.61 -15.70
N LEU A 184 -7.09 -9.20 -16.02
CA LEU A 184 -5.83 -8.98 -15.31
C LEU A 184 -5.37 -7.52 -15.40
N ALA A 185 -5.45 -6.90 -16.58
CA ALA A 185 -5.08 -5.50 -16.78
C ALA A 185 -5.93 -4.55 -15.92
N THR A 186 -7.24 -4.83 -15.78
CA THR A 186 -8.14 -4.09 -14.90
C THR A 186 -7.72 -4.25 -13.43
N GLN A 187 -7.50 -5.48 -12.96
CA GLN A 187 -7.08 -5.75 -11.59
C GLN A 187 -5.74 -5.08 -11.23
N LEU A 188 -4.77 -5.06 -12.15
CA LEU A 188 -3.51 -4.34 -11.96
C LEU A 188 -3.70 -2.82 -11.86
N GLY A 189 -4.69 -2.27 -12.57
CA GLY A 189 -5.08 -0.86 -12.48
C GLY A 189 -5.65 -0.50 -11.10
N ASP A 190 -6.65 -1.26 -10.63
CA ASP A 190 -7.26 -1.09 -9.32
C ASP A 190 -6.22 -1.21 -8.20
N MET A 191 -5.32 -2.18 -8.35
CA MET A 191 -4.22 -2.40 -7.44
C MET A 191 -3.24 -1.21 -7.43
N THR A 192 -2.87 -0.66 -8.59
CA THR A 192 -2.02 0.55 -8.67
C THR A 192 -2.63 1.72 -7.89
N MET A 193 -3.94 1.94 -8.01
CA MET A 193 -4.66 2.98 -7.27
C MET A 193 -4.65 2.71 -5.75
N THR A 194 -4.83 1.45 -5.36
CA THR A 194 -4.82 1.04 -3.95
C THR A 194 -3.44 1.26 -3.34
N MET A 195 -2.36 0.86 -4.02
CA MET A 195 -0.99 1.09 -3.55
C MET A 195 -0.63 2.58 -3.45
N ALA A 196 -1.15 3.41 -4.37
CA ALA A 196 -1.01 4.87 -4.30
C ALA A 196 -1.69 5.45 -3.06
N THR A 197 -2.89 4.98 -2.75
CA THR A 197 -3.62 5.33 -1.53
C THR A 197 -2.84 4.91 -0.29
N THR A 198 -2.39 3.65 -0.23
CA THR A 198 -1.55 3.14 0.86
C THR A 198 -0.31 4.01 1.08
N GLY A 199 0.43 4.34 0.02
CA GLY A 199 1.63 5.17 0.11
C GLY A 199 1.36 6.58 0.64
N ARG A 200 0.23 7.19 0.26
CA ARG A 200 -0.18 8.50 0.79
C ARG A 200 -0.57 8.42 2.26
N VAL A 201 -1.29 7.37 2.66
CA VAL A 201 -1.72 7.18 4.05
C VAL A 201 -0.52 6.92 4.96
N THR A 202 0.42 6.07 4.56
CA THR A 202 1.66 5.83 5.34
C THR A 202 2.57 7.05 5.38
N ALA A 203 2.67 7.84 4.30
CA ALA A 203 3.39 9.12 4.33
C ALA A 203 2.77 10.13 5.30
N SER A 204 1.45 10.24 5.32
CA SER A 204 0.72 11.08 6.28
C SER A 204 0.97 10.60 7.72
N ALA A 205 0.96 9.29 7.94
CA ALA A 205 1.31 8.66 9.21
C ALA A 205 2.71 9.03 9.69
N ALA A 206 3.69 8.94 8.79
CA ALA A 206 5.07 9.32 9.07
C ALA A 206 5.21 10.79 9.47
N ALA A 207 4.54 11.69 8.74
CA ALA A 207 4.58 13.13 9.02
C ALA A 207 3.96 13.45 10.39
N ALA A 208 2.87 12.78 10.76
CA ALA A 208 2.24 12.94 12.07
C ALA A 208 3.12 12.40 13.20
N ALA A 209 3.81 11.28 12.99
CA ALA A 209 4.77 10.73 13.95
C ALA A 209 5.98 11.67 14.13
N GLN A 210 6.51 12.23 13.04
CA GLN A 210 7.61 13.20 13.08
C GLN A 210 7.22 14.47 13.84
N THR A 211 6.05 15.05 13.52
CA THR A 211 5.54 16.26 14.20
C THR A 211 5.42 16.05 15.71
N ARG A 212 4.99 14.85 16.15
CA ARG A 212 4.93 14.50 17.57
C ARG A 212 6.33 14.44 18.19
N SER A 213 7.29 13.79 17.53
CA SER A 213 8.68 13.74 17.99
C SER A 213 9.31 15.14 18.13
N ASP A 214 9.08 16.01 17.15
CA ASP A 214 9.61 17.39 17.15
C ASP A 214 8.99 18.23 18.27
N ALA A 215 7.67 18.15 18.45
CA ALA A 215 6.96 18.86 19.52
C ALA A 215 7.46 18.44 20.91
N GLN A 216 7.73 17.14 21.10
CA GLN A 216 8.28 16.61 22.36
C GLN A 216 9.69 17.12 22.63
N THR A 217 10.54 17.15 21.60
CA THR A 217 11.90 17.68 21.70
C THR A 217 11.91 19.17 22.07
N GLU A 218 11.01 19.97 21.47
CA GLU A 218 10.89 21.39 21.79
C GLU A 218 10.35 21.64 23.21
N LEU A 219 9.43 20.80 23.70
CA LEU A 219 8.98 20.86 25.10
C LEU A 219 10.16 20.59 26.06
N LEU A 220 10.92 19.52 25.83
CA LEU A 220 12.12 19.21 26.62
C LEU A 220 13.14 20.34 26.58
N ARG A 221 13.37 20.96 25.41
CA ARG A 221 14.25 22.12 25.26
C ARG A 221 13.78 23.31 26.11
N ARG A 222 12.47 23.58 26.16
CA ARG A 222 11.91 24.67 26.97
C ARG A 222 11.99 24.40 28.47
N PHE A 223 11.83 23.15 28.89
CA PHE A 223 11.98 22.76 30.29
C PHE A 223 13.45 22.76 30.77
N THR A 224 14.39 22.43 29.89
CA THR A 224 15.83 22.36 30.20
C THR A 224 16.59 23.65 29.92
N ALA A 225 15.99 24.60 29.18
CA ALA A 225 16.56 25.92 28.99
C ALA A 225 16.68 26.65 30.34
N PRO A 226 17.86 27.18 30.70
CA PRO A 226 18.01 27.92 31.95
C PRO A 226 17.06 29.12 31.96
N ALA A 227 16.34 29.31 33.07
CA ALA A 227 15.54 30.50 33.28
C ALA A 227 16.45 31.73 33.14
N THR A 228 16.29 32.47 32.04
CA THR A 228 16.89 33.80 31.92
C THR A 228 16.12 34.71 32.85
N VAL A 229 16.50 34.72 34.13
CA VAL A 229 16.04 35.73 35.08
C VAL A 229 16.52 37.05 34.50
N PRO A 230 15.64 37.98 34.10
CA PRO A 230 16.08 39.33 33.77
C PRO A 230 16.71 39.84 35.06
N THR A 231 18.03 39.99 35.08
CA THR A 231 18.70 40.67 36.17
C THR A 231 18.30 42.13 36.02
N GLY A 232 17.17 42.48 36.64
CA GLY A 232 16.74 43.86 36.75
C GLY A 232 17.80 44.56 37.58
N ASP A 233 18.68 45.31 36.91
CA ASP A 233 19.59 46.25 37.55
C ASP A 233 18.73 47.17 38.43
N GLY A 234 18.87 46.99 39.74
CA GLY A 234 18.08 47.65 40.77
C GLY A 234 18.22 49.17 40.71
N LYS A 235 17.37 49.81 39.91
CA LYS A 235 17.09 51.24 39.95
C LYS A 235 15.72 51.39 40.61
N ALA A 236 15.76 51.59 41.92
CA ALA A 236 14.62 51.98 42.74
C ALA A 236 14.02 53.30 42.23
N PHE A 237 12.68 53.39 42.28
CA PHE A 237 11.94 54.64 42.44
C PHE A 237 11.34 54.65 43.84
#